data_AF-A0A6F9AQT5-F1
#
_entry.id   AF-A0A6F9AQT5-F1
#
_cell.length_a   1.000
_cell.length_b   1.000
_cell.length_c   1.000
_cell.angle_alpha   90.00
_cell.angle_beta   90.00
_cell.angle_gamma   90.00
#
_symmetry.space_group_name_H-M   'P 1'
#
loop_
_entity.id
_entity.type
_entity.pdbx_description
1 polymer ?
#
loop_
_entity_poly.entity_id
_entity_poly.type
_entity_poly.pdbx_seq_one_letter_code
_entity_poly.pdbx_strand_id
1 'polypeptide(L)'
;MFKNYNNIYPPSGTLHLSNIPPAVGEDDLKALFSSSGASVTAFKFFQKDRKMALIQMSSVEEAVESLIEFHNHDLGDNHHLRVSFSKSTI
;
A
#
# COMPACT_ATOMS: atom_id res chain seq x y z
N MET A 1 -26.07 -0.74 -3.33
CA MET A 1 -25.88 -0.58 -1.87
C MET A 1 -24.38 -0.48 -1.62
N PHE A 2 -23.90 0.69 -1.18
CA PHE A 2 -22.48 1.05 -1.12
C PHE A 2 -21.69 0.10 -0.18
N LYS A 3 -21.12 -0.98 -0.74
CA LYS A 3 -20.04 -1.74 -0.12
C LYS A 3 -18.82 -0.82 -0.12
N ASN A 4 -18.27 -0.48 1.05
CA ASN A 4 -16.85 -0.12 1.29
C ASN A 4 -16.60 1.02 2.29
N TYR A 5 -17.60 1.57 3.00
CA TYR A 5 -17.30 2.54 4.09
C TYR A 5 -16.51 1.92 5.25
N ASN A 6 -16.50 0.59 5.41
CA ASN A 6 -15.74 -0.08 6.48
C ASN A 6 -14.22 -0.10 6.25
N ASN A 7 -13.75 0.18 5.02
CA ASN A 7 -12.33 0.14 4.63
C ASN A 7 -11.82 1.51 4.14
N ILE A 8 -12.62 2.57 4.25
CA ILE A 8 -12.21 3.93 3.93
C ILE A 8 -11.84 4.60 5.25
N TYR A 9 -10.55 4.88 5.41
CA TYR A 9 -10.00 5.51 6.59
C TYR A 9 -9.51 6.93 6.25
N PRO A 10 -9.48 7.84 7.24
CA PRO A 10 -8.88 9.16 7.03
C PRO A 10 -7.41 9.00 6.60
N PRO A 11 -6.85 10.01 5.91
CA PRO A 11 -5.43 10.03 5.57
C PRO A 11 -4.55 9.72 6.79
N SER A 12 -3.61 8.81 6.61
CA SER A 12 -2.64 8.39 7.62
C SER A 12 -1.31 8.08 6.96
N GLY A 13 -0.23 8.09 7.74
CA GLY A 13 1.10 7.70 7.25
C GLY A 13 1.21 6.22 6.91
N THR A 14 0.19 5.39 7.16
CA THR A 14 0.20 3.95 6.88
C THR A 14 -0.81 3.60 5.80
N LEU A 15 -0.32 2.94 4.76
CA LEU A 15 -1.10 2.45 3.64
C LEU A 15 -1.27 0.93 3.75
N HIS A 16 -2.46 0.48 3.41
CA HIS A 16 -2.79 -0.91 3.18
C HIS A 16 -2.72 -1.21 1.68
N LEU A 17 -1.93 -2.23 1.35
CA LEU A 17 -1.72 -2.73 -0.01
C LEU A 17 -2.44 -4.05 -0.17
N SER A 18 -3.13 -4.24 -1.29
CA SER A 18 -3.80 -5.50 -1.62
C SER A 18 -3.74 -5.81 -3.11
N ASN A 19 -4.04 -7.07 -3.44
CA ASN A 19 -3.91 -7.63 -4.79
C ASN A 19 -2.45 -7.73 -5.26
N ILE A 20 -1.53 -7.98 -4.32
CA ILE A 20 -0.10 -8.17 -4.59
C ILE A 20 0.11 -9.57 -5.21
N PRO A 21 0.72 -9.69 -6.40
CA PRO A 21 1.04 -10.98 -6.99
C PRO A 21 2.16 -11.68 -6.22
N PRO A 22 2.22 -13.03 -6.22
CA PRO A 22 3.19 -13.79 -5.43
C PRO A 22 4.66 -13.59 -5.87
N ALA A 23 4.88 -13.07 -7.07
CA ALA A 23 6.21 -12.74 -7.58
C ALA A 23 6.78 -11.42 -7.01
N VAL A 24 5.92 -10.55 -6.47
CA VAL A 24 6.33 -9.24 -5.92
C VAL A 24 6.66 -9.38 -4.44
N GLY A 25 7.91 -9.06 -4.11
CA GLY A 25 8.46 -9.11 -2.77
C GLY A 25 8.35 -7.81 -1.99
N GLU A 26 8.90 -7.82 -0.77
CA GLU A 26 8.97 -6.65 0.10
C GLU A 26 9.87 -5.57 -0.50
N ASP A 27 11.04 -5.96 -1.01
CA ASP A 27 12.01 -5.02 -1.58
C ASP A 27 11.48 -4.33 -2.83
N ASP A 28 10.70 -5.04 -3.66
CA ASP A 28 10.05 -4.49 -4.85
C ASP A 28 9.04 -3.40 -4.47
N LEU A 29 8.22 -3.65 -3.44
CA LEU A 29 7.23 -2.69 -2.96
C LEU A 29 7.89 -1.50 -2.26
N LYS A 30 8.94 -1.71 -1.46
CA LYS A 30 9.69 -0.61 -0.88
C LYS A 30 10.33 0.27 -1.97
N ALA A 31 10.95 -0.35 -2.97
CA ALA A 31 11.55 0.38 -4.08
C ALA A 31 10.50 1.16 -4.89
N LEU A 32 9.33 0.57 -5.15
CA LEU A 32 8.22 1.23 -5.83
C LEU A 32 7.75 2.47 -5.04
N PHE A 33 7.49 2.32 -3.74
CA PHE A 33 7.03 3.45 -2.94
C PHE A 33 8.13 4.50 -2.71
N SER A 34 9.40 4.10 -2.70
CA SER A 34 10.51 5.07 -2.66
C SER A 34 10.72 5.80 -3.99
N SER A 35 10.23 5.28 -5.13
CA SER A 35 10.39 5.95 -6.42
C SER A 35 9.52 7.21 -6.57
N SER A 36 8.45 7.35 -5.77
CA SER A 36 7.66 8.60 -5.68
C SER A 36 8.37 9.68 -4.85
N GLY A 37 9.52 9.37 -4.24
CA GLY A 37 10.22 10.22 -3.28
C GLY A 37 9.77 10.02 -1.83
N ALA A 38 8.84 9.09 -1.58
CA ALA A 38 8.40 8.79 -0.22
C ALA A 38 9.46 8.00 0.59
N SER A 39 9.56 8.32 1.87
CA SER A 39 10.47 7.64 2.79
C SER A 39 9.74 6.51 3.53
N VAL A 40 10.04 5.27 3.16
CA VAL A 40 9.41 4.09 3.76
C VAL A 40 10.04 3.80 5.13
N THR A 41 9.26 3.98 6.19
CA THR A 41 9.70 3.81 7.59
C THR A 41 9.43 2.40 8.13
N ALA A 42 8.37 1.74 7.66
CA ALA A 42 8.07 0.37 8.04
C ALA A 42 7.32 -0.37 6.92
N PHE A 43 7.44 -1.69 6.91
CA PHE A 43 6.74 -2.56 5.98
C PHE A 43 6.40 -3.89 6.67
N LYS A 44 5.25 -4.47 6.36
CA LYS A 44 4.83 -5.76 6.90
C LYS A 44 3.85 -6.47 5.97
N PHE A 45 4.22 -7.68 5.51
CA PHE A 45 3.26 -8.60 4.90
C PHE A 45 2.30 -9.20 5.93
N PHE A 46 1.07 -9.47 5.51
CA PHE A 46 0.14 -10.26 6.33
C PHE A 46 0.53 -11.74 6.23
N GLN A 47 0.90 -12.35 7.36
CA GLN A 47 1.39 -13.74 7.41
C GLN A 47 0.40 -14.77 6.84
N LYS A 48 -0.91 -14.50 6.94
CA LYS A 48 -1.97 -15.39 6.42
C LYS A 48 -2.25 -15.19 4.93
N ASP A 49 -1.91 -14.03 4.37
CA ASP A 49 -2.21 -13.70 2.98
C ASP A 49 -1.15 -12.73 2.43
N ARG A 50 -0.13 -13.28 1.74
CA ARG A 50 0.92 -12.48 1.09
C ARG A 50 0.39 -11.61 -0.05
N LYS A 51 -0.90 -11.67 -0.38
CA LYS A 51 -1.55 -10.72 -1.30
C LYS A 51 -1.83 -9.37 -0.66
N MET A 52 -1.61 -9.23 0.64
CA MET A 52 -1.82 -8.00 1.41
C MET A 52 -0.57 -7.62 2.21
N ALA A 53 -0.33 -6.31 2.33
CA ALA A 53 0.75 -5.75 3.13
C ALA A 53 0.32 -4.41 3.76
N LEU A 54 1.02 -4.02 4.82
CA LEU A 54 1.03 -2.66 5.33
C LEU A 54 2.38 -2.03 4.98
N ILE A 55 2.35 -0.76 4.56
CA ILE A 55 3.54 0.04 4.34
C ILE A 55 3.35 1.40 5.00
N GLN A 56 4.39 1.90 5.67
CA GLN A 56 4.34 3.15 6.41
C GLN A 56 5.35 4.14 5.81
N MET A 57 4.87 5.33 5.51
CA MET A 57 5.68 6.47 5.05
C MET A 57 6.14 7.31 6.24
N SER A 58 7.01 8.29 5.99
CA SER A 58 7.49 9.18 7.05
C SER A 58 6.48 10.27 7.42
N SER A 59 5.56 10.61 6.51
CA SER A 59 4.53 11.62 6.70
C SER A 59 3.19 11.19 6.09
N VAL A 60 2.11 11.91 6.44
CA VAL A 60 0.78 11.67 5.85
C VAL A 60 0.75 12.16 4.41
N GLU A 61 1.44 13.26 4.13
CA GLU A 61 1.59 13.87 2.81
C GLU A 61 2.21 12.88 1.82
N GLU A 62 3.33 12.25 2.19
CA GLU A 62 3.99 11.22 1.37
C GLU A 62 3.08 10.01 1.13
N ALA A 63 2.31 9.61 2.13
CA ALA A 63 1.35 8.52 1.99
C ALA A 63 0.18 8.87 1.06
N VAL A 64 -0.29 10.12 1.08
CA VAL A 64 -1.32 10.62 0.16
C VAL A 64 -0.80 10.63 -1.27
N GLU A 65 0.38 11.19 -1.50
CA GLU A 65 1.00 11.25 -2.83
C GLU A 65 1.24 9.85 -3.40
N SER A 66 1.83 8.96 -2.61
CA SER A 66 2.05 7.56 -3.00
C SER A 66 0.75 6.80 -3.27
N LEU A 67 -0.32 7.09 -2.52
CA LEU A 67 -1.63 6.51 -2.79
C LEU A 67 -2.17 6.98 -4.13
N ILE A 68 -2.08 8.28 -4.44
CA ILE A 68 -2.57 8.83 -5.71
C ILE A 68 -1.80 8.24 -6.89
N GLU A 69 -0.48 8.08 -6.75
CA GLU A 69 0.40 7.60 -7.81
C GLU A 69 0.28 6.10 -8.06
N PHE A 70 0.24 5.29 -7.00
CA PHE A 70 0.31 3.82 -7.13
C PHE A 70 -1.03 3.10 -7.02
N HIS A 71 -2.12 3.80 -6.74
CA HIS A 71 -3.43 3.17 -6.81
C HIS A 71 -3.73 2.77 -8.26
N ASN A 72 -4.07 1.50 -8.47
CA ASN A 72 -4.28 0.88 -9.77
C ASN A 72 -3.00 0.73 -10.63
N HIS A 73 -1.81 0.78 -10.01
CA HIS A 73 -0.54 0.47 -10.67
C HIS A 73 -0.50 -1.01 -11.09
N ASP A 74 -0.01 -1.30 -12.30
CA ASP A 74 0.10 -2.67 -12.81
C ASP A 74 1.36 -3.34 -12.25
N LEU A 75 1.18 -4.44 -11.51
CA LEU A 75 2.27 -5.26 -10.95
C LEU A 75 2.56 -6.51 -11.79
N GLY A 76 2.00 -6.60 -13.00
CA GLY A 76 2.11 -7.77 -13.88
C GLY A 76 1.00 -8.80 -13.64
N ASP A 77 0.87 -9.75 -14.57
CA ASP A 77 -0.15 -10.82 -14.53
C ASP A 77 -1.58 -10.30 -14.29
N ASN A 78 -1.92 -9.12 -14.83
CA ASN A 78 -3.22 -8.45 -14.65
C ASN A 78 -3.54 -8.10 -13.18
N HIS A 79 -2.53 -8.04 -12.31
CA HIS A 79 -2.67 -7.63 -10.91
C HIS A 79 -2.48 -6.13 -10.76
N HIS A 80 -3.59 -5.42 -10.61
CA HIS A 80 -3.59 -4.00 -10.31
C HIS A 80 -3.50 -3.78 -8.79
N LEU A 81 -2.47 -3.06 -8.35
CA LEU A 81 -2.24 -2.74 -6.95
C LEU A 81 -3.39 -1.89 -6.40
N ARG A 82 -3.95 -2.31 -5.27
CA ARG A 82 -4.99 -1.56 -4.57
C ARG A 82 -4.41 -0.97 -3.30
N VAL A 83 -4.31 0.36 -3.30
CA VAL A 83 -3.79 1.15 -2.18
C VAL A 83 -4.94 1.86 -1.46
N SER A 84 -4.96 1.78 -0.13
CA SER A 84 -5.91 2.51 0.72
C SER A 84 -5.24 2.92 2.03
N PHE A 85 -5.73 3.97 2.70
CA PHE A 85 -5.26 4.27 4.07
C PHE A 85 -5.54 3.11 5.03
N SER A 86 -4.76 3.04 6.11
CA SER A 86 -4.92 2.07 7.19
C SER A 86 -5.01 2.78 8.55
N LYS A 87 -5.82 2.22 9.46
CA LYS A 87 -5.83 2.57 10.89
C LYS A 87 -4.79 1.81 11.71
N SER A 88 -4.24 0.73 11.16
CA SER A 88 -3.22 -0.07 11.83
C SER A 88 -1.87 0.59 11.66
N THR A 89 -1.12 0.72 12.75
CA THR A 89 0.29 1.08 12.74
C THR A 89 1.15 -0.18 12.79
N ILE A 90 2.36 -0.11 12.27
CA ILE A 90 3.32 -1.22 12.23
C ILE A 90 4.43 -0.96 13.25
#